data_AF-A0A1D6IAK1-F1
#
_entry.id   AF-A0A1D6IAK1-F1
#
_cell.length_a   1.000
_cell.length_b   1.000
_cell.length_c   1.000
_cell.angle_alpha   90.00
_cell.angle_beta   90.00
_cell.angle_gamma   90.00
#
_symmetry.space_group_name_H-M   'P 1'
#
loop_
_entity.id
_entity.type
_entity.pdbx_description
1 polymer ?
#
loop_
_entity_poly.entity_id
_entity_poly.type
_entity_poly.pdbx_seq_one_letter_code
_entity_poly.pdbx_strand_id
1 'polypeptide(L)'
;MLSFHVVEVVMELFPDPSGLAAQFTGDVFEILSKYFPVYFTHGVGNGLDTTQEDLSIALMHVFCSTQFFEPFVIPLLLDKLSSSLPLAKFDSLKYLDKCIRFYGADRMVRHASTVWYKLKEVIFNLSLDQLLISEALNCLKTAIMYTDSSDKDLFINLILLDEDIVNKIHSVSSVEKTILSSLEDLSQLHALGSVISILAESSTYFCTRVLQEHFAHLVDIVGTKADYESWQLNNCNGSSSAPVNYGALYLSVQLLSSCREVALVSYEDFSSVKLAKGSWWLILQKKLEQLIHLFRSIFTIASQSMQPNFRQEYVSCASKLTSYGPDWCRHICLHYIYAHV
;
A
#
# COMPACT_ATOMS: atom_id res chain seq x y z
N MET A 1 -16.71 11.92 27.41
CA MET A 1 -17.82 11.77 26.44
C MET A 1 -18.59 13.07 26.25
N LEU A 2 -19.47 13.51 27.17
CA LEU A 2 -20.31 14.71 26.98
C LEU A 2 -19.51 15.97 26.60
N SER A 3 -18.42 16.27 27.31
CA SER A 3 -17.59 17.44 27.02
C SER A 3 -16.98 17.45 25.61
N PHE A 4 -16.72 16.27 25.03
CA PHE A 4 -16.28 16.15 23.64
C PHE A 4 -17.42 16.50 22.69
N HIS A 5 -18.60 15.88 22.84
CA HIS A 5 -19.76 16.15 21.99
C HIS A 5 -20.21 17.62 22.04
N VAL A 6 -20.06 18.29 23.18
CA VAL A 6 -20.33 19.74 23.31
C VAL A 6 -19.33 20.57 22.49
N VAL A 7 -18.05 20.21 22.48
CA VAL A 7 -17.04 20.92 21.67
C VAL A 7 -17.23 20.60 20.18
N GLU A 8 -17.47 19.34 19.81
CA GLU A 8 -17.81 18.88 18.45
C GLU A 8 -18.92 19.77 17.84
N VAL A 9 -20.09 19.80 18.50
CA VAL A 9 -21.24 20.59 18.04
C VAL A 9 -20.96 22.10 18.03
N VAL A 10 -20.19 22.65 18.99
CA VAL A 10 -19.83 24.08 18.98
C VAL A 10 -18.91 24.42 17.81
N MET A 11 -17.93 23.58 17.49
CA MET A 11 -16.99 23.85 16.39
C MET A 11 -17.64 23.64 15.01
N GLU A 12 -18.62 22.74 14.88
CA GLU A 12 -19.46 22.58 13.69
C GLU A 12 -20.40 23.77 13.46
N LEU A 13 -21.04 24.30 14.52
CA LEU A 13 -22.02 25.38 14.42
C LEU A 13 -21.43 26.76 14.08
N PHE A 14 -20.12 26.95 14.22
CA PHE A 14 -19.43 28.22 13.95
C PHE A 14 -18.30 28.08 12.91
N PRO A 15 -18.61 27.74 11.64
CA PRO A 15 -17.61 27.45 10.61
C PRO A 15 -16.94 28.68 9.97
N ASP A 16 -17.19 29.89 10.48
CA ASP A 16 -16.61 31.14 9.95
C ASP A 16 -15.09 31.21 10.26
N PRO A 17 -14.20 31.30 9.26
CA PRO A 17 -12.75 31.45 9.46
C PRO A 17 -12.35 32.76 10.15
N SER A 18 -13.23 33.77 10.20
CA SER A 18 -13.03 35.00 10.98
C SER A 18 -13.64 34.91 12.38
N GLY A 19 -14.44 33.87 12.66
CA GLY A 19 -15.25 33.72 13.86
C GLY A 19 -14.47 33.23 15.08
N LEU A 20 -15.13 33.27 16.24
CA LEU A 20 -14.51 32.90 17.52
C LEU A 20 -13.99 31.46 17.54
N ALA A 21 -14.68 30.51 16.90
CA ALA A 21 -14.22 29.12 16.82
C ALA A 21 -12.84 29.01 16.16
N ALA A 22 -12.64 29.66 15.01
CA ALA A 22 -11.35 29.70 14.33
C ALA A 22 -10.27 30.37 15.20
N GLN A 23 -10.58 31.52 15.83
CA GLN A 23 -9.64 32.25 16.69
C GLN A 23 -9.16 31.44 17.90
N PHE A 24 -10.07 30.74 18.59
CA PHE A 24 -9.78 29.97 19.80
C PHE A 24 -9.48 28.47 19.53
N THR A 25 -9.35 28.04 18.26
CA THR A 25 -9.10 26.63 17.93
C THR A 25 -7.80 26.11 18.58
N GLY A 26 -6.76 26.94 18.67
CA GLY A 26 -5.50 26.59 19.33
C GLY A 26 -5.68 26.27 20.82
N ASP A 27 -6.36 27.14 21.57
CA ASP A 27 -6.62 26.95 23.00
C ASP A 27 -7.49 25.71 23.28
N VAL A 28 -8.51 25.49 22.43
CA VAL A 28 -9.37 24.30 22.48
C VAL A 28 -8.56 23.03 22.19
N PHE A 29 -7.70 23.06 21.17
CA PHE A 29 -6.79 21.97 20.85
C PHE A 29 -5.80 21.68 21.99
N GLU A 30 -5.24 22.71 22.63
CA GLU A 30 -4.36 22.54 23.78
C GLU A 30 -5.05 21.80 24.93
N ILE A 31 -6.35 21.96 25.12
CA ILE A 31 -7.12 21.22 26.13
C ILE A 31 -7.37 19.78 25.67
N LEU A 32 -7.78 19.57 24.42
CA LEU A 32 -8.16 18.26 23.87
C LEU A 32 -6.97 17.32 23.66
N SER A 33 -5.85 17.82 23.14
CA SER A 33 -4.63 17.05 22.85
C SER A 33 -4.02 16.36 24.08
N LYS A 34 -4.28 16.90 25.28
CA LYS A 34 -3.87 16.32 26.56
C LYS A 34 -4.57 14.98 26.88
N TYR A 35 -5.66 14.65 26.17
CA TYR A 35 -6.36 13.36 26.26
C TYR A 35 -5.86 12.31 25.24
N PHE A 36 -4.83 12.61 24.43
CA PHE A 36 -4.38 11.71 23.34
C PHE A 36 -3.04 10.98 23.59
N PRO A 37 -2.98 9.64 23.43
CA PRO A 37 -4.09 8.72 23.15
C PRO A 37 -5.00 8.55 24.38
N VAL A 38 -6.25 8.14 24.14
CA VAL A 38 -7.23 7.97 25.22
C VAL A 38 -6.91 6.71 26.00
N TYR A 39 -6.30 6.87 27.18
CA TYR A 39 -6.06 5.78 28.12
C TYR A 39 -7.09 5.81 29.26
N PHE A 40 -7.93 4.78 29.34
CA PHE A 40 -8.94 4.66 30.39
C PHE A 40 -9.11 3.19 30.80
N THR A 41 -9.13 2.96 32.12
CA THR A 41 -9.36 1.64 32.72
C THR A 41 -10.47 1.76 33.76
N HIS A 42 -11.58 1.02 33.60
CA HIS A 42 -12.68 1.07 34.54
C HIS A 42 -12.24 0.55 35.92
N GLY A 43 -12.53 1.31 36.98
CA GLY A 43 -12.56 0.76 38.33
C GLY A 43 -13.71 -0.24 38.49
N VAL A 44 -13.45 -1.39 39.10
CA VAL A 44 -14.45 -2.44 39.31
C VAL A 44 -15.61 -1.89 40.14
N GLY A 45 -16.82 -1.85 39.56
CA GLY A 45 -18.06 -1.39 40.22
C GLY A 45 -18.71 -0.13 39.64
N ASN A 46 -18.05 0.58 38.73
CA ASN A 46 -18.64 1.77 38.09
C ASN A 46 -19.60 1.38 36.96
N GLY A 47 -20.91 1.42 37.21
CA GLY A 47 -21.98 1.17 36.23
C GLY A 47 -22.17 2.28 35.20
N LEU A 48 -21.13 2.56 34.43
CA LEU A 48 -21.13 3.46 33.27
C LEU A 48 -20.57 2.69 32.07
N ASP A 49 -21.42 2.42 31.08
CA ASP A 49 -21.09 1.56 29.92
C ASP A 49 -20.17 2.24 28.87
N THR A 50 -19.68 3.46 29.14
CA THR A 50 -18.78 4.19 28.22
C THR A 50 -17.37 3.60 28.26
N THR A 51 -16.94 2.99 27.15
CA THR A 51 -15.63 2.35 27.02
C THR A 51 -14.51 3.33 26.67
N GLN A 52 -13.27 2.83 26.69
CA GLN A 52 -12.09 3.57 26.23
C GLN A 52 -12.13 3.86 24.72
N GLU A 53 -12.67 2.94 23.90
CA GLU A 53 -12.85 3.17 22.45
C GLU A 53 -13.93 4.24 22.19
N ASP A 54 -15.05 4.26 22.93
CA ASP A 54 -16.09 5.31 22.79
C ASP A 54 -15.53 6.70 23.07
N LEU A 55 -14.63 6.81 24.07
CA LEU A 55 -13.95 8.06 24.39
C LEU A 55 -12.91 8.44 23.32
N SER A 56 -12.26 7.47 22.69
CA SER A 56 -11.32 7.69 21.58
C SER A 56 -12.05 8.13 20.30
N ILE A 57 -13.15 7.46 19.93
CA ILE A 57 -14.01 7.85 18.80
C ILE A 57 -14.56 9.27 19.02
N ALA A 58 -15.05 9.59 20.22
CA ALA A 58 -15.53 10.93 20.53
C ALA A 58 -14.43 12.00 20.47
N LEU A 59 -13.18 11.70 20.84
CA LEU A 59 -12.06 12.65 20.69
C LEU A 59 -11.67 12.84 19.20
N MET A 60 -11.61 11.74 18.44
CA MET A 60 -11.40 11.76 16.98
C MET A 60 -12.46 12.60 16.27
N HIS A 61 -13.72 12.48 16.68
CA HIS A 61 -14.83 13.26 16.17
C HIS A 61 -14.67 14.76 16.45
N VAL A 62 -14.27 15.17 17.66
CA VAL A 62 -13.98 16.60 17.92
C VAL A 62 -12.86 17.12 17.02
N PHE A 63 -11.77 16.36 16.84
CA PHE A 63 -10.71 16.78 15.91
C PHE A 63 -11.21 16.85 14.45
N CYS A 64 -12.20 16.04 14.08
CA CYS A 64 -12.88 16.05 12.78
C CYS A 64 -14.16 16.90 12.75
N SER A 65 -14.37 17.83 13.70
CA SER A 65 -15.54 18.74 13.72
C SER A 65 -15.31 19.99 12.88
N THR A 66 -14.06 20.43 12.73
CA THR A 66 -13.72 21.56 11.86
C THR A 66 -12.30 21.46 11.28
N GLN A 67 -12.19 21.93 10.04
CA GLN A 67 -10.94 22.10 9.30
C GLN A 67 -9.93 23.07 9.96
N PHE A 68 -10.33 23.81 11.00
CA PHE A 68 -9.39 24.65 11.77
C PHE A 68 -8.45 23.84 12.67
N PHE A 69 -8.79 22.59 13.02
CA PHE A 69 -7.93 21.72 13.82
C PHE A 69 -6.73 21.14 13.05
N GLU A 70 -6.82 21.08 11.72
CA GLU A 70 -5.78 20.57 10.79
C GLU A 70 -4.33 20.95 11.14
N PRO A 71 -3.95 22.24 11.28
CA PRO A 71 -2.58 22.65 11.56
C PRO A 71 -2.05 22.24 12.94
N PHE A 72 -2.90 21.70 13.83
CA PHE A 72 -2.53 21.26 15.18
C PHE A 72 -2.63 19.73 15.33
N VAL A 73 -3.71 19.14 14.80
CA VAL A 73 -3.98 17.70 14.87
C VAL A 73 -3.03 16.91 13.99
N ILE A 74 -2.80 17.32 12.73
CA ILE A 74 -1.95 16.54 11.83
C ILE A 74 -0.51 16.41 12.38
N PRO A 75 0.16 17.48 12.87
CA PRO A 75 1.44 17.35 13.57
C PRO A 75 1.37 16.42 14.79
N LEU A 76 0.37 16.55 15.67
CA LEU A 76 0.21 15.70 16.85
C LEU A 76 0.16 14.21 16.49
N LEU A 77 -0.61 13.82 15.49
CA LEU A 77 -0.74 12.43 15.08
C LEU A 77 0.58 11.91 14.49
N LEU A 78 1.26 12.70 13.64
CA LEU A 78 2.53 12.34 13.02
C LEU A 78 3.68 12.22 14.03
N ASP A 79 3.72 13.06 15.06
CA ASP A 79 4.63 12.93 16.20
C ASP A 79 4.35 11.63 16.99
N LYS A 80 3.07 11.33 17.23
CA LYS A 80 2.66 10.18 18.06
C LYS A 80 2.90 8.83 17.36
N LEU A 81 2.90 8.77 16.02
CA LEU A 81 3.42 7.63 15.25
C LEU A 81 4.90 7.31 15.57
N SER A 82 5.68 8.31 15.97
CA SER A 82 7.09 8.17 16.34
C SER A 82 7.30 7.71 17.80
N SER A 83 6.24 7.68 18.62
CA SER A 83 6.32 7.33 20.04
C SER A 83 6.59 5.83 20.30
N SER A 84 6.93 5.47 21.53
CA SER A 84 7.14 4.07 21.94
C SER A 84 5.87 3.31 22.34
N LEU A 85 4.72 3.98 22.42
CA LEU A 85 3.46 3.41 22.92
C LEU A 85 2.62 2.85 21.75
N PRO A 86 2.37 1.52 21.67
CA PRO A 86 1.64 0.94 20.52
C PRO A 86 0.23 1.50 20.33
N LEU A 87 -0.50 1.73 21.44
CA LEU A 87 -1.83 2.35 21.41
C LEU A 87 -1.79 3.76 20.79
N ALA A 88 -0.76 4.57 21.10
CA ALA A 88 -0.60 5.89 20.51
C ALA A 88 -0.41 5.81 19.00
N LYS A 89 0.37 4.85 18.50
CA LYS A 89 0.53 4.65 17.04
C LYS A 89 -0.78 4.22 16.38
N PHE A 90 -1.49 3.27 16.98
CA PHE A 90 -2.72 2.71 16.42
C PHE A 90 -3.85 3.75 16.36
N ASP A 91 -4.08 4.47 17.46
CA ASP A 91 -5.01 5.60 17.48
C ASP A 91 -4.57 6.70 16.49
N SER A 92 -3.26 6.95 16.34
CA SER A 92 -2.77 7.97 15.38
C SER A 92 -3.10 7.64 13.94
N LEU A 93 -3.01 6.36 13.54
CA LEU A 93 -3.37 5.92 12.18
C LEU A 93 -4.88 6.01 11.93
N LYS A 94 -5.70 5.50 12.87
CA LYS A 94 -7.17 5.64 12.85
C LYS A 94 -7.60 7.10 12.68
N TYR A 95 -7.06 7.98 13.52
CA TYR A 95 -7.40 9.39 13.52
C TYR A 95 -6.90 10.08 12.24
N LEU A 96 -5.70 9.73 11.76
CA LEU A 96 -5.12 10.33 10.56
C LEU A 96 -5.94 9.96 9.31
N ASP A 97 -6.35 8.69 9.18
CA ASP A 97 -7.27 8.24 8.12
C ASP A 97 -8.57 9.05 8.13
N LYS A 98 -9.22 9.21 9.30
CA LYS A 98 -10.43 10.01 9.46
C LYS A 98 -10.20 11.50 9.13
N CYS A 99 -9.09 12.08 9.61
CA CYS A 99 -8.74 13.48 9.39
C CYS A 99 -8.47 13.78 7.91
N ILE A 100 -7.78 12.89 7.19
CA ILE A 100 -7.54 13.02 5.73
C ILE A 100 -8.87 13.16 4.97
N ARG A 101 -9.85 12.29 5.28
CA ARG A 101 -11.17 12.31 4.63
C ARG A 101 -11.96 13.59 4.90
N PHE A 102 -11.71 14.25 6.03
CA PHE A 102 -12.51 15.39 6.50
C PHE A 102 -11.86 16.76 6.19
N TYR A 103 -10.55 16.91 6.36
CA TYR A 103 -9.85 18.19 6.10
C TYR A 103 -9.68 18.48 4.59
N GLY A 104 -9.71 17.45 3.74
CA GLY A 104 -9.68 17.59 2.29
C GLY A 104 -8.30 17.87 1.68
N ALA A 105 -8.23 17.76 0.35
CA ALA A 105 -6.99 17.79 -0.43
C ALA A 105 -6.15 19.06 -0.20
N ASP A 106 -6.75 20.24 -0.39
CA ASP A 106 -6.12 21.57 -0.35
C ASP A 106 -5.35 21.89 0.95
N ARG A 107 -5.70 21.15 2.02
CA ARG A 107 -5.03 21.19 3.32
C ARG A 107 -4.03 20.05 3.47
N MET A 108 -4.46 18.83 3.19
CA MET A 108 -3.62 17.64 3.39
C MET A 108 -2.38 17.60 2.50
N VAL A 109 -2.40 18.23 1.31
CA VAL A 109 -1.23 18.37 0.43
C VAL A 109 -0.02 18.98 1.17
N ARG A 110 -0.26 19.92 2.11
CA ARG A 110 0.79 20.59 2.89
C ARG A 110 1.54 19.65 3.83
N HIS A 111 0.89 18.56 4.22
CA HIS A 111 1.42 17.53 5.11
C HIS A 111 1.86 16.27 4.36
N ALA A 112 1.61 16.18 3.05
CA ALA A 112 1.74 14.95 2.27
C ALA A 112 3.13 14.29 2.33
N SER A 113 4.19 15.11 2.33
CA SER A 113 5.57 14.65 2.54
C SER A 113 5.77 13.99 3.92
N THR A 114 5.39 14.68 4.99
CA THR A 114 5.51 14.20 6.38
C THR A 114 4.61 12.97 6.63
N VAL A 115 3.40 12.96 6.07
CA VAL A 115 2.47 11.82 6.09
C VAL A 115 3.11 10.62 5.42
N TRP A 116 3.65 10.77 4.20
CA TRP A 116 4.34 9.67 3.52
C TRP A 116 5.51 9.14 4.34
N TYR A 117 6.42 10.01 4.82
CA TYR A 117 7.58 9.55 5.59
C TYR A 117 7.19 8.81 6.87
N LYS A 118 6.16 9.26 7.61
CA LYS A 118 5.69 8.56 8.81
C LYS A 118 4.92 7.27 8.52
N LEU A 119 4.17 7.20 7.42
CA LEU A 119 3.59 5.92 6.97
C LEU A 119 4.68 4.95 6.51
N LYS A 120 5.71 5.42 5.78
CA LYS A 120 6.88 4.63 5.36
C LYS A 120 7.66 4.08 6.56
N GLU A 121 7.90 4.90 7.59
CA GLU A 121 8.50 4.48 8.87
C GLU A 121 7.73 3.35 9.55
N VAL A 122 6.39 3.32 9.46
CA VAL A 122 5.56 2.25 10.04
C VAL A 122 5.51 1.02 9.13
N ILE A 123 5.28 1.21 7.83
CA ILE A 123 5.07 0.13 6.85
C ILE A 123 6.30 -0.77 6.70
N PHE A 124 7.51 -0.21 6.80
CA PHE A 124 8.76 -0.97 6.66
C PHE A 124 9.42 -1.37 8.00
N ASN A 125 8.81 -1.08 9.15
CA ASN A 125 9.37 -1.43 10.46
C ASN A 125 8.94 -2.84 10.91
N LEU A 126 9.91 -3.75 10.84
CA LEU A 126 9.74 -5.18 11.09
C LEU A 126 9.47 -5.56 12.55
N SER A 127 9.58 -4.61 13.49
CA SER A 127 9.28 -4.82 14.91
C SER A 127 7.85 -4.42 15.31
N LEU A 128 6.99 -4.06 14.35
CA LEU A 128 5.62 -3.64 14.60
C LEU A 128 4.61 -4.75 14.30
N ASP A 129 3.45 -4.66 14.95
CA ASP A 129 2.30 -5.55 14.74
C ASP A 129 1.82 -5.46 13.28
N GLN A 130 1.50 -6.60 12.68
CA GLN A 130 0.89 -6.69 11.36
C GLN A 130 -0.43 -5.91 11.27
N LEU A 131 -1.19 -5.79 12.36
CA LEU A 131 -2.38 -4.93 12.45
C LEU A 131 -2.03 -3.45 12.27
N LEU A 132 -0.93 -2.99 12.86
CA LEU A 132 -0.47 -1.60 12.76
C LEU A 132 0.07 -1.28 11.35
N ILE A 133 0.76 -2.24 10.72
CA ILE A 133 1.19 -2.15 9.32
C ILE A 133 -0.03 -2.11 8.40
N SER A 134 -1.06 -2.93 8.65
CA SER A 134 -2.31 -2.90 7.88
C SER A 134 -3.02 -1.56 7.98
N GLU A 135 -3.07 -0.95 9.16
CA GLU A 135 -3.71 0.35 9.34
C GLU A 135 -2.92 1.49 8.70
N ALA A 136 -1.59 1.38 8.62
CA ALA A 136 -0.76 2.34 7.89
C ALA A 136 -0.96 2.21 6.37
N LEU A 137 -1.15 1.00 5.85
CA LEU A 137 -1.51 0.75 4.45
C LEU A 137 -2.93 1.25 4.12
N ASN A 138 -3.90 1.10 5.04
CA ASN A 138 -5.23 1.71 4.92
C ASN A 138 -5.14 3.23 4.84
N CYS A 139 -4.42 3.86 5.77
CA CYS A 139 -4.22 5.30 5.83
C CYS A 139 -3.52 5.84 4.56
N LEU A 140 -2.52 5.11 4.03
CA LEU A 140 -1.86 5.42 2.76
C LEU A 140 -2.84 5.39 1.58
N LYS A 141 -3.69 4.36 1.49
CA LYS A 141 -4.72 4.26 0.43
C LYS A 141 -5.70 5.44 0.51
N THR A 142 -6.10 5.84 1.71
CA THR A 142 -6.95 7.01 1.93
C THR A 142 -6.26 8.32 1.55
N ALA A 143 -4.98 8.52 1.91
CA ALA A 143 -4.20 9.68 1.49
C ALA A 143 -4.15 9.81 -0.05
N ILE A 144 -3.91 8.70 -0.75
CA ILE A 144 -3.87 8.67 -2.21
C ILE A 144 -5.25 8.98 -2.83
N MET A 145 -6.32 8.38 -2.30
CA MET A 145 -7.68 8.62 -2.79
C MET A 145 -8.15 10.06 -2.61
N TYR A 146 -7.78 10.72 -1.50
CA TYR A 146 -8.20 12.07 -1.13
C TYR A 146 -7.20 13.19 -1.50
N THR A 147 -6.12 12.88 -2.22
CA THR A 147 -5.30 13.90 -2.90
C THR A 147 -6.11 14.49 -4.08
N ASP A 148 -5.95 15.78 -4.40
CA ASP A 148 -6.64 16.38 -5.56
C ASP A 148 -6.04 15.89 -6.90
N SER A 149 -6.87 15.94 -7.95
CA SER A 149 -6.51 15.80 -9.36
C SER A 149 -5.22 16.51 -9.78
N SER A 150 -4.94 17.73 -9.28
CA SER A 150 -3.73 18.49 -9.61
C SER A 150 -2.50 18.05 -8.79
N ASP A 151 -2.68 17.79 -7.50
CA ASP A 151 -1.58 17.40 -6.58
C ASP A 151 -1.19 15.92 -6.68
N LYS A 152 -1.99 15.07 -7.35
CA LYS A 152 -1.70 13.65 -7.55
C LYS A 152 -0.32 13.41 -8.15
N ASP A 153 0.13 14.23 -9.09
CA ASP A 153 1.48 14.12 -9.67
C ASP A 153 2.58 14.32 -8.64
N LEU A 154 2.42 15.29 -7.73
CA LEU A 154 3.39 15.57 -6.68
C LEU A 154 3.43 14.41 -5.67
N PHE A 155 2.26 13.90 -5.24
CA PHE A 155 2.19 12.82 -4.27
C PHE A 155 2.61 11.45 -4.85
N ILE A 156 2.32 11.16 -6.12
CA ILE A 156 2.85 9.98 -6.82
C ILE A 156 4.38 10.05 -6.88
N ASN A 157 4.94 11.15 -7.39
CA ASN A 157 6.37 11.24 -7.63
C ASN A 157 7.16 11.28 -6.30
N LEU A 158 6.59 11.85 -5.22
CA LEU A 158 7.12 11.73 -3.86
C LEU A 158 7.31 10.27 -3.42
N ILE A 159 6.37 9.37 -3.76
CA ILE A 159 6.37 7.97 -3.31
C ILE A 159 7.17 7.08 -4.28
N LEU A 160 7.02 7.27 -5.59
CA LEU A 160 7.72 6.45 -6.61
C LEU A 160 9.20 6.80 -6.79
N LEU A 161 9.57 8.06 -6.55
CA LEU A 161 10.96 8.54 -6.60
C LEU A 161 11.58 8.63 -5.20
N ASP A 162 10.91 8.08 -4.18
CA ASP A 162 11.45 7.95 -2.83
C ASP A 162 12.69 7.05 -2.86
N GLU A 163 13.82 7.57 -2.37
CA GLU A 163 15.12 6.88 -2.46
C GLU A 163 15.11 5.50 -1.77
N ASP A 164 14.36 5.30 -0.68
CA ASP A 164 14.25 3.98 -0.03
C ASP A 164 13.42 3.01 -0.87
N ILE A 165 12.37 3.47 -1.55
CA ILE A 165 11.56 2.64 -2.45
C ILE A 165 12.38 2.23 -3.67
N VAL A 166 13.03 3.20 -4.32
CA VAL A 166 13.89 2.98 -5.50
C VAL A 166 15.05 2.05 -5.15
N ASN A 167 15.76 2.30 -4.04
CA ASN A 167 16.86 1.44 -3.61
C ASN A 167 16.39 0.04 -3.20
N LYS A 168 15.20 -0.12 -2.58
CA LYS A 168 14.64 -1.45 -2.31
C LYS A 168 14.32 -2.20 -3.59
N ILE A 169 13.72 -1.56 -4.61
CA ILE A 169 13.46 -2.16 -5.93
C ILE A 169 14.78 -2.57 -6.61
N HIS A 170 15.82 -1.73 -6.59
CA HIS A 170 17.14 -2.10 -7.10
C HIS A 170 17.84 -3.20 -6.28
N SER A 171 17.62 -3.26 -4.96
CA SER A 171 18.15 -4.36 -4.13
C SER A 171 17.47 -5.70 -4.43
N VAL A 172 16.18 -5.68 -4.80
CA VAL A 172 15.43 -6.85 -5.31
C VAL A 172 15.91 -7.21 -6.73
N SER A 173 16.45 -6.25 -7.47
CA SER A 173 16.96 -6.44 -8.84
C SER A 173 18.35 -7.09 -8.88
N SER A 174 19.15 -6.97 -7.81
CA SER A 174 20.54 -7.42 -7.80
C SER A 174 20.68 -8.95 -7.86
N VAL A 175 21.80 -9.42 -8.40
CA VAL A 175 21.98 -10.86 -8.70
C VAL A 175 22.11 -11.71 -7.44
N GLU A 176 22.66 -11.15 -6.36
CA GLU A 176 23.07 -11.90 -5.16
C GLU A 176 21.89 -12.38 -4.30
N LYS A 177 20.75 -11.67 -4.32
CA LYS A 177 19.53 -12.05 -3.58
C LYS A 177 18.61 -13.04 -4.31
N THR A 178 19.16 -13.92 -5.16
CA THR A 178 18.36 -15.00 -5.80
C THR A 178 17.83 -16.05 -4.83
N ILE A 179 18.28 -16.04 -3.58
CA ILE A 179 17.56 -16.61 -2.44
C ILE A 179 17.22 -15.44 -1.52
N LEU A 180 15.94 -15.28 -1.16
CA LEU A 180 15.54 -14.41 -0.06
C LEU A 180 16.06 -15.04 1.24
N SER A 181 17.24 -14.60 1.67
CA SER A 181 18.04 -15.24 2.73
C SER A 181 17.51 -15.04 4.14
N SER A 182 16.58 -14.10 4.34
CA SER A 182 16.01 -13.78 5.65
C SER A 182 14.50 -13.53 5.58
N LEU A 183 13.83 -13.75 6.72
CA LEU A 183 12.44 -13.34 6.93
C LEU A 183 12.27 -11.82 6.86
N GLU A 184 13.33 -11.07 7.14
CA GLU A 184 13.40 -9.61 7.04
C GLU A 184 13.36 -9.13 5.58
N ASP A 185 14.08 -9.79 4.68
CA ASP A 185 14.00 -9.53 3.23
C ASP A 185 12.57 -9.77 2.71
N LEU A 186 11.95 -10.88 3.11
CA LEU A 186 10.60 -11.27 2.67
C LEU A 186 9.51 -10.31 3.16
N SER A 187 9.62 -9.84 4.42
CA SER A 187 8.66 -8.89 4.99
C SER A 187 8.83 -7.48 4.42
N GLN A 188 10.06 -7.00 4.20
CA GLN A 188 10.29 -5.75 3.44
C GLN A 188 9.81 -5.84 1.99
N LEU A 189 9.98 -7.00 1.34
CA LEU A 189 9.47 -7.26 -0.01
C LEU A 189 7.92 -7.22 -0.05
N HIS A 190 7.24 -7.80 0.95
CA HIS A 190 5.78 -7.73 1.05
C HIS A 190 5.30 -6.29 1.30
N ALA A 191 5.98 -5.53 2.18
CA ALA A 191 5.69 -4.12 2.42
C ALA A 191 5.84 -3.27 1.13
N LEU A 192 6.93 -3.46 0.40
CA LEU A 192 7.19 -2.83 -0.91
C LEU A 192 6.10 -3.17 -1.93
N GLY A 193 5.78 -4.47 -2.09
CA GLY A 193 4.72 -4.93 -2.97
C GLY A 193 3.35 -4.35 -2.60
N SER A 194 3.06 -4.20 -1.31
CA SER A 194 1.80 -3.59 -0.82
C SER A 194 1.69 -2.11 -1.18
N VAL A 195 2.76 -1.32 -0.97
CA VAL A 195 2.81 0.10 -1.36
C VAL A 195 2.63 0.25 -2.87
N ILE A 196 3.37 -0.53 -3.66
CA ILE A 196 3.31 -0.52 -5.12
C ILE A 196 1.91 -0.89 -5.63
N SER A 197 1.26 -1.89 -5.01
CA SER A 197 -0.13 -2.25 -5.32
C SER A 197 -1.12 -1.13 -5.02
N ILE A 198 -1.07 -0.53 -3.83
CA ILE A 198 -1.99 0.53 -3.44
C ILE A 198 -1.90 1.73 -4.38
N LEU A 199 -0.69 2.10 -4.80
CA LEU A 199 -0.48 3.10 -5.84
C LEU A 199 -1.16 2.67 -7.14
N ALA A 200 -0.79 1.52 -7.71
CA ALA A 200 -1.30 1.05 -8.99
C ALA A 200 -2.85 0.93 -9.00
N GLU A 201 -3.45 0.37 -7.94
CA GLU A 201 -4.90 0.23 -7.75
C GLU A 201 -5.67 1.55 -7.70
N SER A 202 -5.03 2.65 -7.29
CA SER A 202 -5.74 3.89 -7.00
C SER A 202 -6.27 4.61 -8.26
N SER A 203 -5.74 4.32 -9.45
CA SER A 203 -6.37 4.68 -10.74
C SER A 203 -5.59 4.13 -11.95
N THR A 204 -6.22 4.15 -13.12
CA THR A 204 -5.56 3.92 -14.43
C THR A 204 -4.35 4.83 -14.68
N TYR A 205 -4.34 6.03 -14.11
CA TYR A 205 -3.21 6.95 -14.19
C TYR A 205 -2.03 6.50 -13.31
N PHE A 206 -2.28 6.18 -12.04
CA PHE A 206 -1.23 5.68 -11.15
C PHE A 206 -0.68 4.35 -11.69
N CYS A 207 -1.54 3.42 -12.09
CA CYS A 207 -1.17 2.18 -12.77
C CYS A 207 -0.23 2.44 -13.97
N THR A 208 -0.50 3.48 -14.77
CA THR A 208 0.41 3.90 -15.85
C THR A 208 1.78 4.30 -15.33
N ARG A 209 1.86 5.20 -14.34
CA ARG A 209 3.12 5.69 -13.78
C ARG A 209 3.93 4.54 -13.17
N VAL A 210 3.31 3.69 -12.36
CA VAL A 210 3.98 2.51 -11.75
C VAL A 210 4.54 1.55 -12.81
N LEU A 211 3.77 1.24 -13.86
CA LEU A 211 4.25 0.38 -14.95
C LEU A 211 5.35 1.03 -15.80
N GLN A 212 5.35 2.36 -15.95
CA GLN A 212 6.41 3.10 -16.64
C GLN A 212 7.75 3.00 -15.89
N GLU A 213 7.77 3.32 -14.60
CA GLU A 213 9.01 3.45 -13.83
C GLU A 213 9.62 2.10 -13.42
N HIS A 214 8.81 1.05 -13.22
CA HIS A 214 9.29 -0.17 -12.55
C HIS A 214 9.02 -1.47 -13.33
N PHE A 215 7.87 -1.64 -13.98
CA PHE A 215 7.48 -2.95 -14.53
C PHE A 215 8.39 -3.42 -15.68
N ALA A 216 8.81 -2.53 -16.57
CA ALA A 216 9.73 -2.90 -17.65
C ALA A 216 11.05 -3.46 -17.11
N HIS A 217 11.64 -2.78 -16.13
CA HIS A 217 12.87 -3.20 -15.45
C HIS A 217 12.69 -4.55 -14.72
N LEU A 218 11.62 -4.69 -13.93
CA LEU A 218 11.29 -5.94 -13.22
C LEU A 218 11.15 -7.14 -14.18
N VAL A 219 10.45 -6.97 -15.30
CA VAL A 219 10.31 -8.05 -16.30
C VAL A 219 11.64 -8.37 -16.98
N ASP A 220 12.47 -7.38 -17.31
CA ASP A 220 13.77 -7.62 -17.94
C ASP A 220 14.77 -8.31 -16.99
N ILE A 221 14.69 -8.13 -15.68
CA ILE A 221 15.48 -8.87 -14.68
C ILE A 221 15.10 -10.35 -14.63
N VAL A 222 13.81 -10.67 -14.78
CA VAL A 222 13.35 -12.07 -14.83
C VAL A 222 13.64 -12.68 -16.22
N GLY A 223 13.50 -11.89 -17.30
CA GLY A 223 13.76 -12.28 -18.69
C GLY A 223 15.23 -12.60 -18.99
N THR A 224 16.12 -11.65 -18.73
CA THR A 224 17.57 -11.76 -19.07
C THR A 224 18.28 -12.94 -18.41
N LYS A 225 17.71 -13.51 -17.34
CA LYS A 225 18.23 -14.72 -16.69
C LYS A 225 17.72 -16.03 -17.32
N ALA A 226 16.63 -16.03 -18.07
CA ALA A 226 16.11 -17.25 -18.72
C ALA A 226 16.71 -17.48 -20.13
N ASP A 227 17.00 -16.41 -20.87
CA ASP A 227 17.37 -16.52 -22.30
C ASP A 227 18.82 -16.98 -22.55
N TYR A 228 19.68 -16.99 -21.53
CA TYR A 228 21.12 -17.26 -21.68
C TYR A 228 21.50 -18.71 -22.03
N GLU A 229 20.63 -19.70 -21.81
CA GLU A 229 20.86 -21.10 -22.23
C GLU A 229 20.31 -21.43 -23.62
N SER A 230 19.76 -20.46 -24.36
CA SER A 230 19.13 -20.73 -25.66
C SER A 230 20.11 -21.14 -26.77
N TRP A 231 21.20 -20.39 -26.98
CA TRP A 231 22.02 -20.43 -28.22
C TRP A 231 23.52 -20.73 -28.01
N GLN A 232 23.91 -21.62 -27.10
CA GLN A 232 25.23 -22.30 -27.21
C GLN A 232 25.13 -23.82 -27.17
N LEU A 233 25.41 -24.42 -28.33
CA LEU A 233 25.46 -25.86 -28.57
C LEU A 233 26.80 -26.45 -28.09
N ASN A 234 26.86 -27.04 -26.90
CA ASN A 234 27.82 -28.14 -26.64
C ASN A 234 27.53 -29.00 -25.41
N ASN A 235 28.11 -30.20 -25.41
CA ASN A 235 28.02 -31.18 -24.32
C ASN A 235 28.77 -30.71 -23.06
N CYS A 236 28.14 -30.81 -21.88
CA CYS A 236 28.58 -31.70 -20.79
C CYS A 236 27.65 -31.60 -19.55
N ASN A 237 27.75 -32.59 -18.65
CA ASN A 237 26.89 -32.70 -17.46
C ASN A 237 27.00 -31.49 -16.52
N GLY A 238 25.87 -30.83 -16.22
CA GLY A 238 25.80 -29.79 -15.19
C GLY A 238 24.84 -28.64 -15.53
N SER A 239 23.55 -28.93 -15.73
CA SER A 239 22.53 -27.92 -16.08
C SER A 239 22.19 -27.02 -14.88
N SER A 240 23.08 -26.07 -14.56
CA SER A 240 22.85 -25.03 -13.56
C SER A 240 21.99 -23.91 -14.14
N SER A 241 20.70 -24.21 -14.39
CA SER A 241 19.68 -23.23 -14.78
C SER A 241 19.83 -21.96 -13.94
N ALA A 242 20.07 -20.83 -14.59
CA ALA A 242 20.35 -19.59 -13.90
C ALA A 242 19.20 -19.25 -12.93
N PRO A 243 19.49 -18.93 -11.66
CA PRO A 243 18.45 -18.85 -10.64
C PRO A 243 17.51 -17.66 -10.87
N VAL A 244 16.22 -17.98 -10.96
CA VAL A 244 15.12 -17.03 -11.16
C VAL A 244 15.09 -16.02 -10.01
N ASN A 245 14.90 -14.74 -10.35
CA ASN A 245 14.73 -13.70 -9.34
C ASN A 245 13.30 -13.73 -8.77
N TYR A 246 13.11 -14.48 -7.68
CA TYR A 246 11.81 -14.61 -7.01
C TYR A 246 11.27 -13.28 -6.47
N GLY A 247 12.12 -12.34 -6.07
CA GLY A 247 11.68 -11.02 -5.61
C GLY A 247 11.13 -10.16 -6.75
N ALA A 248 11.84 -10.09 -7.88
CA ALA A 248 11.36 -9.39 -9.07
C ALA A 248 10.10 -10.06 -9.66
N LEU A 249 10.02 -11.39 -9.61
CA LEU A 249 8.84 -12.17 -9.99
C LEU A 249 7.63 -11.86 -9.08
N TYR A 250 7.83 -11.81 -7.76
CA TYR A 250 6.78 -11.46 -6.81
C TYR A 250 6.22 -10.05 -7.07
N LEU A 251 7.08 -9.04 -7.21
CA LEU A 251 6.64 -7.68 -7.54
C LEU A 251 5.92 -7.62 -8.89
N SER A 252 6.36 -8.39 -9.89
CA SER A 252 5.70 -8.49 -11.20
C SER A 252 4.30 -9.11 -11.10
N VAL A 253 4.11 -10.17 -10.31
CA VAL A 253 2.80 -10.79 -10.05
C VAL A 253 1.89 -9.84 -9.29
N GLN A 254 2.42 -9.16 -8.27
CA GLN A 254 1.70 -8.19 -7.45
C GLN A 254 1.18 -7.02 -8.31
N LEU A 255 2.02 -6.51 -9.23
CA LEU A 255 1.63 -5.52 -10.24
C LEU A 255 0.54 -6.02 -11.20
N LEU A 256 0.64 -7.25 -11.69
CA LEU A 256 -0.40 -7.84 -12.54
C LEU A 256 -1.75 -7.97 -11.81
N SER A 257 -1.73 -8.28 -10.51
CA SER A 257 -2.94 -8.31 -9.68
C SER A 257 -3.56 -6.91 -9.56
N SER A 258 -2.77 -5.87 -9.29
CA SER A 258 -3.29 -4.50 -9.24
C SER A 258 -3.81 -4.01 -10.61
N CYS A 259 -3.18 -4.43 -11.72
CA CYS A 259 -3.71 -4.17 -13.07
C CYS A 259 -5.09 -4.81 -13.30
N ARG A 260 -5.35 -5.99 -12.71
CA ARG A 260 -6.68 -6.64 -12.76
C ARG A 260 -7.73 -5.81 -12.02
N GLU A 261 -7.44 -5.35 -10.80
CA GLU A 261 -8.43 -4.58 -10.02
C GLU A 261 -8.74 -3.23 -10.70
N VAL A 262 -7.73 -2.54 -11.23
CA VAL A 262 -7.91 -1.31 -12.03
C VAL A 262 -8.79 -1.58 -13.26
N ALA A 263 -8.58 -2.72 -13.94
CA ALA A 263 -9.41 -3.10 -15.08
C ALA A 263 -10.87 -3.34 -14.66
N LEU A 264 -11.12 -4.06 -13.57
CA LEU A 264 -12.47 -4.34 -13.07
C LEU A 264 -13.26 -3.05 -12.77
N VAL A 265 -12.68 -2.14 -11.98
CA VAL A 265 -13.32 -0.84 -11.68
C VAL A 265 -13.58 -0.05 -12.98
N SER A 266 -12.62 -0.06 -13.91
CA SER A 266 -12.76 0.60 -15.22
C SER A 266 -13.85 -0.02 -16.13
N TYR A 267 -14.27 -1.26 -15.88
CA TYR A 267 -15.38 -1.91 -16.60
C TYR A 267 -16.74 -1.60 -15.97
N GLU A 268 -16.83 -1.42 -14.65
CA GLU A 268 -18.09 -1.13 -13.96
C GLU A 268 -18.62 0.28 -14.29
N ASP A 269 -17.75 1.26 -14.50
CA ASP A 269 -18.11 2.65 -14.84
C ASP A 269 -18.68 2.83 -16.28
N PHE A 270 -18.48 1.88 -17.20
CA PHE A 270 -18.69 2.12 -18.64
C PHE A 270 -19.82 1.31 -19.29
N SER A 271 -21.00 1.93 -19.36
CA SER A 271 -21.94 1.66 -20.46
C SER A 271 -21.62 2.54 -21.67
N SER A 272 -21.10 1.90 -22.73
CA SER A 272 -20.81 2.44 -24.08
C SER A 272 -19.52 3.25 -24.31
N VAL A 273 -19.01 3.09 -25.54
CA VAL A 273 -17.98 3.87 -26.25
C VAL A 273 -16.53 3.86 -25.71
N LYS A 274 -15.68 3.11 -26.43
CA LYS A 274 -14.21 3.18 -26.45
C LYS A 274 -13.52 2.98 -25.09
N LEU A 275 -13.19 1.72 -24.84
CA LEU A 275 -12.00 1.32 -24.09
C LEU A 275 -10.78 2.03 -24.71
N ALA A 276 -10.40 3.17 -24.14
CA ALA A 276 -9.17 3.85 -24.48
C ALA A 276 -8.03 2.92 -24.09
N LYS A 277 -7.17 2.55 -25.04
CA LYS A 277 -5.99 1.72 -24.77
C LYS A 277 -5.04 2.50 -23.86
N GLY A 278 -5.23 2.35 -22.56
CA GLY A 278 -4.46 3.04 -21.54
C GLY A 278 -2.97 2.82 -21.77
N SER A 279 -2.16 3.82 -21.46
CA SER A 279 -0.71 3.72 -21.52
C SER A 279 -0.22 2.56 -20.65
N TRP A 280 -0.83 2.33 -19.49
CA TRP A 280 -0.65 1.11 -18.68
C TRP A 280 -0.86 -0.19 -19.48
N TRP A 281 -1.99 -0.32 -20.19
CA TRP A 281 -2.31 -1.51 -20.99
C TRP A 281 -1.31 -1.76 -22.12
N LEU A 282 -0.88 -0.70 -22.80
CA LEU A 282 0.12 -0.79 -23.88
C LEU A 282 1.52 -1.18 -23.36
N ILE A 283 1.86 -0.81 -22.12
CA ILE A 283 3.10 -1.25 -21.46
C ILE A 283 2.99 -2.72 -21.05
N LEU A 284 1.86 -3.10 -20.43
CA LEU A 284 1.58 -4.46 -20.03
C LEU A 284 1.63 -5.40 -21.23
N GLN A 285 0.91 -5.09 -22.32
CA GLN A 285 0.89 -5.92 -23.53
C GLN A 285 2.30 -6.15 -24.13
N LYS A 286 3.19 -5.15 -24.11
CA LYS A 286 4.57 -5.26 -24.63
C LYS A 286 5.48 -6.22 -23.84
N LYS A 287 5.16 -6.48 -22.56
CA LYS A 287 5.99 -7.29 -21.65
C LYS A 287 5.30 -8.58 -21.21
N LEU A 288 3.98 -8.70 -21.37
CA LEU A 288 3.20 -9.87 -20.98
C LEU A 288 3.63 -11.14 -21.73
N GLU A 289 4.01 -11.04 -23.00
CA GLU A 289 4.50 -12.20 -23.78
C GLU A 289 5.79 -12.78 -23.17
N GLN A 290 6.72 -11.92 -22.73
CA GLN A 290 7.94 -12.34 -22.03
C GLN A 290 7.58 -13.02 -20.69
N LEU A 291 6.68 -12.44 -19.90
CA LEU A 291 6.20 -13.05 -18.65
C LEU A 291 5.52 -14.41 -18.87
N ILE A 292 4.66 -14.55 -19.89
CA ILE A 292 4.00 -15.82 -20.21
C ILE A 292 5.04 -16.88 -20.60
N HIS A 293 6.09 -16.52 -21.33
CA HIS A 293 7.20 -17.43 -21.64
C HIS A 293 7.96 -17.86 -20.38
N LEU A 294 8.26 -16.91 -19.49
CA LEU A 294 8.94 -17.14 -18.22
C LEU A 294 8.15 -18.05 -17.28
N PHE A 295 6.85 -17.78 -17.07
CA PHE A 295 5.98 -18.63 -16.26
C PHE A 295 5.94 -20.06 -16.82
N ARG A 296 5.81 -20.25 -18.14
CA ARG A 296 5.83 -21.57 -18.77
C ARG A 296 7.14 -22.31 -18.48
N SER A 297 8.29 -21.65 -18.66
CA SER A 297 9.62 -22.22 -18.36
C SER A 297 9.72 -22.66 -16.89
N ILE A 298 9.35 -21.79 -15.95
CA ILE A 298 9.38 -22.07 -14.50
C ILE A 298 8.47 -23.27 -14.15
N PHE A 299 7.25 -23.34 -14.70
CA PHE A 299 6.36 -24.48 -14.49
C PHE A 299 6.88 -25.78 -15.09
N THR A 300 7.58 -25.73 -16.24
CA THR A 300 8.23 -26.94 -16.80
C THR A 300 9.44 -27.41 -16.00
N ILE A 301 10.21 -26.52 -15.38
CA ILE A 301 11.32 -26.89 -14.48
C ILE A 301 10.77 -27.52 -13.20
N ALA A 302 9.75 -26.89 -12.60
CA ALA A 302 9.11 -27.36 -11.37
C ALA A 302 8.43 -28.75 -11.51
N SER A 303 8.07 -29.18 -12.71
CA SER A 303 7.53 -30.52 -12.97
C SER A 303 8.59 -31.62 -13.04
N GLN A 304 9.88 -31.27 -13.13
CA GLN A 304 10.99 -32.22 -13.29
C GLN A 304 11.79 -32.45 -11.99
N SER A 305 11.80 -31.48 -11.05
CA SER A 305 12.59 -31.56 -9.82
C SER A 305 11.82 -32.10 -8.61
N MET A 306 11.96 -33.39 -8.30
CA MET A 306 11.55 -33.93 -6.99
C MET A 306 12.62 -33.69 -5.91
N GLN A 307 12.45 -32.64 -5.11
CA GLN A 307 13.16 -32.41 -3.85
C GLN A 307 12.16 -31.97 -2.76
N PRO A 308 12.12 -32.59 -1.55
CA PRO A 308 11.01 -32.36 -0.61
C PRO A 308 11.14 -31.07 0.22
N ASN A 309 12.37 -30.66 0.53
CA ASN A 309 12.64 -29.83 1.72
C ASN A 309 12.44 -28.30 1.53
N PHE A 310 12.02 -27.83 0.35
CA PHE A 310 11.70 -26.41 0.12
C PHE A 310 10.19 -26.07 0.29
N ARG A 311 9.37 -27.05 0.71
CA ARG A 311 7.91 -26.91 0.80
C ARG A 311 7.40 -26.55 2.21
N GLN A 312 7.49 -25.27 2.60
CA GLN A 312 6.55 -24.73 3.61
C GLN A 312 6.34 -23.21 3.52
N GLU A 313 7.38 -22.39 3.38
CA GLU A 313 7.20 -20.93 3.26
C GLU A 313 6.99 -20.47 1.81
N TYR A 314 7.62 -21.15 0.84
CA TYR A 314 7.14 -21.11 -0.55
C TYR A 314 5.71 -21.65 -0.67
N VAL A 315 5.21 -22.43 0.29
CA VAL A 315 3.80 -22.84 0.38
C VAL A 315 2.92 -21.75 1.01
N SER A 316 3.46 -20.69 1.61
CA SER A 316 2.68 -19.48 1.95
C SER A 316 2.40 -18.65 0.70
N CYS A 317 3.44 -18.31 -0.08
CA CYS A 317 3.25 -17.74 -1.41
C CYS A 317 2.39 -18.67 -2.27
N ALA A 318 2.70 -19.97 -2.30
CA ALA A 318 1.94 -20.99 -3.03
C ALA A 318 0.59 -21.40 -2.38
N SER A 319 0.15 -20.79 -1.27
CA SER A 319 -1.21 -20.96 -0.71
C SER A 319 -2.02 -19.67 -0.66
N LYS A 320 -1.42 -18.49 -0.92
CA LYS A 320 -2.12 -17.53 -1.78
C LYS A 320 -2.35 -18.23 -3.14
N LEU A 321 -1.29 -18.73 -3.78
CA LEU A 321 -1.29 -19.51 -5.04
C LEU A 321 -2.00 -20.90 -5.02
N THR A 322 -2.75 -21.26 -3.96
CA THR A 322 -3.67 -22.43 -3.91
C THR A 322 -4.90 -22.29 -2.97
N SER A 323 -5.15 -21.15 -2.30
CA SER A 323 -6.41 -20.91 -1.54
C SER A 323 -7.57 -20.51 -2.45
N TYR A 324 -7.26 -19.77 -3.51
CA TYR A 324 -8.04 -19.82 -4.75
C TYR A 324 -7.69 -21.18 -5.41
N GLY A 325 -8.65 -21.86 -6.04
CA GLY A 325 -8.52 -23.27 -6.42
C GLY A 325 -7.44 -23.60 -7.49
N PRO A 326 -7.33 -24.86 -7.95
CA PRO A 326 -6.37 -25.32 -8.97
C PRO A 326 -6.56 -24.72 -10.38
N ASP A 327 -7.23 -23.58 -10.48
CA ASP A 327 -7.40 -22.71 -11.64
C ASP A 327 -6.37 -21.56 -11.67
N TRP A 328 -5.30 -21.66 -10.87
CA TRP A 328 -4.40 -20.54 -10.53
C TRP A 328 -3.62 -19.88 -11.69
N CYS A 329 -3.37 -20.60 -12.78
CA CYS A 329 -2.94 -19.98 -14.04
C CYS A 329 -4.04 -19.96 -15.11
N ARG A 330 -5.16 -20.65 -14.89
CA ARG A 330 -6.29 -20.65 -15.83
C ARG A 330 -6.88 -19.26 -15.93
N HIS A 331 -7.17 -18.56 -14.83
CA HIS A 331 -7.78 -17.22 -14.92
C HIS A 331 -6.83 -16.06 -15.26
N ILE A 332 -5.51 -16.25 -15.23
CA ILE A 332 -4.50 -15.19 -15.47
C ILE A 332 -4.49 -14.70 -16.94
N CYS A 333 -5.14 -15.42 -17.86
CA CYS A 333 -5.58 -14.87 -19.15
C CYS A 333 -7.12 -14.81 -19.29
N LEU A 334 -7.88 -15.64 -18.54
CA LEU A 334 -8.49 -16.90 -19.03
C LEU A 334 -8.76 -17.10 -20.52
N HIS A 335 -8.98 -16.03 -21.25
CA HIS A 335 -9.40 -16.04 -22.63
C HIS A 335 -8.50 -15.17 -23.55
N TYR A 336 -7.64 -14.34 -22.92
CA TYR A 336 -6.45 -13.57 -23.35
C TYR A 336 -6.29 -12.19 -22.65
N ILE A 337 -7.01 -11.06 -22.79
CA ILE A 337 -8.07 -10.51 -23.70
C ILE A 337 -9.19 -11.48 -24.04
N TYR A 338 -10.49 -11.16 -23.92
CA TYR A 338 -11.57 -12.13 -24.22
C TYR A 338 -11.77 -12.44 -25.73
N ALA A 339 -10.70 -12.89 -26.40
CA ALA A 339 -10.35 -12.74 -27.82
C ALA A 339 -10.36 -11.27 -28.31
N HIS A 340 -11.48 -10.59 -28.12
CA HIS A 340 -11.75 -9.22 -28.51
C HIS A 340 -12.74 -8.58 -27.53
N VAL A 341 -12.68 -7.25 -27.41
CA VAL A 341 -13.50 -6.41 -26.48
C VAL A 341 -13.02 -6.49 -25.02
#